data_AF-A0A843VP52-F1
#
_entry.id   AF-A0A843VP52-F1
#
_cell.length_a   1.000
_cell.length_b   1.000
_cell.length_c   1.000
_cell.angle_alpha   90.00
_cell.angle_beta   90.00
_cell.angle_gamma   90.00
#
_symmetry.space_group_name_H-M   'P 1'
#
loop_
_entity.id
_entity.type
_entity.pdbx_description
1 polymer ?
#
loop_
_entity_poly.entity_id
_entity_poly.type
_entity_poly.pdbx_seq_one_letter_code
_entity_poly.pdbx_strand_id
1 'polypeptide(L)'
;MKMQINDRIVIKASPKGFDRNRIILLTHLYHLQCPLLNISYCPVTEEEIPDGKSLVVVVYNSLGWMQNDIIRIPVNDYQLMVHDSDGSRVETQFVPMDNSTSNLRSLYTKAYLGVSSKESAKYWLLFSASVPPLGWNTYFISKAVIKDNSGMKKNDYFSILDDLQNETLKVGPGPLKMHFSPASGQLNRMINYRTGVDVPIQQGYLWYGSSVGDADPQASGAYIFRPNGAPTPTTRLASLKVMQGSLVDEVHQQFNSWISQVTRLYKDKEHAEIEFTIGPIPVDDSIGKEIITRITANMVTNGIFYTDSNGRDFLKRVRDHREDWSLQVIQPVAGNYYPLNLGAYIADGKSELSILVDRATGGASIQDGELELMLHRRMLFDDGRGVGEALDEVVDVDGKIEGLTIRGNYHTSINPLGAGARWRRTNGQQIYSPLLLAFAHEDEKRWKAFHVTKATSMDSAYSLPPNVAIITLQEVDEVVLLRLAHLYEANEDAEYSTLAKVELKKLFARKTIKEVKEMNLSANQEKSEMRKVKWNVEGDRNSGSAPLRGGPVDNTTLVVELGPMEIRTFSLKF
;
A
#
# COMPACT_ATOMS: atom_id res chain seq x y z
N MET A 1 -15.39 15.75 -17.70
CA MET A 1 -14.01 16.04 -17.22
C MET A 1 -13.25 14.72 -17.23
N LYS A 2 -12.27 14.52 -18.13
CA LYS A 2 -11.58 13.22 -18.29
C LYS A 2 -10.63 13.00 -17.11
N MET A 3 -10.95 12.02 -16.26
CA MET A 3 -10.12 11.56 -15.16
C MET A 3 -8.80 11.02 -15.72
N GLN A 4 -7.73 11.77 -15.49
CA GLN A 4 -6.37 11.41 -15.87
C GLN A 4 -5.90 10.35 -14.87
N ILE A 5 -6.08 9.08 -15.22
CA ILE A 5 -5.57 7.94 -14.46
C ILE A 5 -4.05 8.08 -14.43
N ASN A 6 -3.49 8.18 -13.22
CA ASN A 6 -2.05 8.28 -12.96
C ASN A 6 -1.26 7.31 -13.84
N ASP A 7 -0.26 7.86 -14.55
CA ASP A 7 0.73 7.14 -15.34
C ASP A 7 1.48 6.15 -14.44
N ARG A 8 0.99 4.92 -14.37
CA ARG A 8 1.82 3.75 -14.03
C ARG A 8 2.78 3.53 -15.19
N ILE A 9 4.00 3.10 -14.87
CA ILE A 9 5.11 2.79 -15.78
C ILE A 9 4.58 2.17 -17.09
N VAL A 10 4.41 3.00 -18.12
CA VAL A 10 4.29 2.53 -19.49
C VAL A 10 5.71 2.29 -19.94
N ILE A 11 6.07 1.03 -20.20
CA ILE A 11 7.30 0.69 -20.91
C ILE A 11 7.17 1.26 -22.33
N LYS A 12 7.48 2.55 -22.50
CA LYS A 12 7.60 3.19 -23.81
C LYS A 12 9.01 2.89 -24.33
N ALA A 13 9.13 1.86 -25.15
CA ALA A 13 10.27 1.74 -26.04
C ALA A 13 10.12 2.76 -27.18
N SER A 14 11.11 3.65 -27.33
CA SER A 14 11.16 4.68 -28.38
C SER A 14 11.27 4.07 -29.79
N PRO A 15 10.50 4.52 -30.80
CA PRO A 15 10.54 3.96 -32.14
C PRO A 15 11.48 4.75 -33.05
N LYS A 16 12.66 4.21 -33.34
CA LYS A 16 13.30 4.43 -34.65
C LYS A 16 13.65 3.08 -35.26
N GLY A 17 12.84 2.69 -36.23
CA GLY A 17 13.01 1.49 -37.06
C GLY A 17 12.32 0.25 -36.49
N PHE A 18 10.98 0.17 -36.54
CA PHE A 18 10.27 -1.07 -36.20
C PHE A 18 9.15 -1.41 -37.19
N ASP A 19 9.22 -2.67 -37.64
CA ASP A 19 8.42 -3.34 -38.65
C ASP A 19 6.93 -3.45 -38.28
N ARG A 20 6.03 -3.36 -39.28
CA ARG A 20 4.57 -3.29 -39.13
C ARG A 20 3.96 -4.51 -38.44
N ASN A 21 4.68 -5.63 -38.35
CA ASN A 21 4.21 -6.85 -37.68
C ASN A 21 4.21 -6.78 -36.13
N ARG A 22 4.75 -5.71 -35.51
CA ARG A 22 4.71 -5.53 -34.04
C ARG A 22 3.54 -4.71 -33.49
N ILE A 23 2.69 -4.14 -34.34
CA ILE A 23 1.48 -3.41 -33.88
C ILE A 23 0.49 -4.34 -33.14
N ILE A 24 0.59 -5.66 -33.35
CA ILE A 24 -0.20 -6.68 -32.67
C ILE A 24 0.25 -6.90 -31.20
N LEU A 25 1.47 -6.49 -30.80
CA LEU A 25 2.00 -6.75 -29.45
C LEU A 25 1.48 -5.78 -28.37
N LEU A 26 1.16 -4.53 -28.73
CA LEU A 26 0.70 -3.53 -27.74
C LEU A 26 -0.74 -3.76 -27.28
N THR A 27 -1.58 -4.36 -28.12
CA THR A 27 -2.90 -4.86 -27.72
C THR A 27 -2.83 -6.16 -26.92
N HIS A 28 -1.78 -6.97 -27.08
CA HIS A 28 -1.57 -8.20 -26.30
C HIS A 28 -1.05 -7.95 -24.87
N LEU A 29 -0.34 -6.85 -24.62
CA LEU A 29 0.19 -6.54 -23.26
C LEU A 29 -0.90 -6.27 -22.21
N TYR A 30 -2.06 -5.77 -22.61
CA TYR A 30 -3.21 -5.60 -21.70
C TYR A 30 -3.83 -6.92 -21.25
N HIS A 31 -3.63 -8.02 -21.99
CA HIS A 31 -4.10 -9.36 -21.58
C HIS A 31 -3.13 -10.05 -20.62
N LEU A 32 -1.94 -9.48 -20.40
CA LEU A 32 -0.93 -10.05 -19.51
C LEU A 32 -1.04 -9.53 -18.07
N GLN A 33 -1.74 -8.43 -17.77
CA GLN A 33 -1.82 -7.87 -16.41
C GLN A 33 -3.27 -7.70 -15.96
N CYS A 34 -3.49 -7.70 -14.64
CA CYS A 34 -4.82 -7.57 -14.05
C CYS A 34 -4.91 -6.36 -13.11
N PRO A 35 -5.30 -5.17 -13.60
CA PRO A 35 -5.39 -3.97 -12.77
C PRO A 35 -6.61 -3.97 -11.83
N LEU A 36 -7.57 -4.88 -12.01
CA LEU A 36 -8.84 -4.96 -11.27
C LEU A 36 -8.88 -6.11 -10.25
N LEU A 37 -7.71 -6.51 -9.73
CA LEU A 37 -7.61 -7.53 -8.67
C LEU A 37 -8.35 -7.12 -7.39
N ASN A 38 -8.53 -5.83 -7.10
CA ASN A 38 -9.29 -5.37 -5.93
C ASN A 38 -10.77 -5.83 -5.93
N ILE A 39 -11.35 -6.01 -7.12
CA ILE A 39 -12.71 -6.55 -7.33
C ILE A 39 -12.67 -7.98 -7.90
N SER A 40 -11.60 -8.70 -7.62
CA SER A 40 -11.34 -10.08 -8.07
C SER A 40 -11.40 -10.31 -9.58
N TYR A 41 -11.19 -9.31 -10.43
CA TYR A 41 -11.26 -9.45 -11.89
C TYR A 41 -9.90 -9.63 -12.56
N CYS A 42 -9.64 -10.86 -13.02
CA CYS A 42 -8.45 -11.24 -13.75
C CYS A 42 -8.73 -12.44 -14.70
N PRO A 43 -9.27 -12.19 -15.92
CA PRO A 43 -9.71 -13.27 -16.81
C PRO A 43 -8.65 -14.35 -17.07
N VAL A 44 -7.40 -13.96 -17.29
CA VAL A 44 -6.28 -14.87 -17.59
C VAL A 44 -5.99 -15.88 -16.48
N THR A 45 -6.27 -15.55 -15.20
CA THR A 45 -6.07 -16.50 -14.08
C THR A 45 -7.33 -17.31 -13.77
N GLU A 46 -8.47 -16.89 -14.30
CA GLU A 46 -9.77 -17.52 -14.08
C GLU A 46 -10.13 -18.56 -15.16
N GLU A 47 -9.55 -18.41 -16.36
CA GLU A 47 -9.65 -19.36 -17.46
C GLU A 47 -9.11 -20.75 -17.08
N GLU A 48 -9.68 -21.79 -17.70
CA GLU A 48 -9.16 -23.14 -17.53
C GLU A 48 -7.76 -23.25 -18.15
N ILE A 49 -6.80 -23.74 -17.37
CA ILE A 49 -5.44 -24.00 -17.85
C ILE A 49 -5.49 -25.14 -18.88
N PRO A 50 -5.09 -24.91 -20.14
CA PRO A 50 -5.15 -25.93 -21.18
C PRO A 50 -4.26 -27.15 -20.88
N ASP A 51 -4.66 -28.32 -21.37
CA ASP A 51 -3.89 -29.55 -21.18
C ASP A 51 -2.46 -29.41 -21.73
N GLY A 52 -1.48 -29.85 -20.93
CA GLY A 52 -0.06 -29.73 -21.26
C GLY A 52 0.51 -28.31 -21.12
N LYS A 53 -0.28 -27.33 -20.67
CA LYS A 53 0.19 -25.97 -20.37
C LYS A 53 0.18 -25.69 -18.87
N SER A 54 0.80 -24.58 -18.50
CA SER A 54 0.73 -23.95 -17.19
C SER A 54 0.31 -22.50 -17.33
N LEU A 55 -0.32 -21.96 -16.30
CA LEU A 55 -0.42 -20.51 -16.10
C LEU A 55 0.94 -20.03 -15.60
N VAL A 56 1.65 -19.31 -16.46
CA VAL A 56 2.92 -18.66 -16.19
C VAL A 56 2.64 -17.34 -15.49
N VAL A 57 3.27 -17.11 -14.34
CA VAL A 57 3.19 -15.87 -13.57
C VAL A 57 4.58 -15.28 -13.44
N VAL A 58 4.86 -14.23 -14.21
CA VAL A 58 6.09 -13.43 -14.07
C VAL A 58 5.84 -12.35 -13.04
N VAL A 59 6.69 -12.31 -12.01
CA VAL A 59 6.59 -11.37 -10.89
C VAL A 59 7.80 -10.45 -10.94
N TYR A 60 7.58 -9.16 -11.16
CA TYR A 60 8.62 -8.14 -11.24
C TYR A 60 8.65 -7.27 -10.00
N ASN A 61 9.86 -7.02 -9.49
CA ASN A 61 10.14 -6.16 -8.35
C ASN A 61 10.83 -4.88 -8.81
N SER A 62 10.20 -3.74 -8.54
CA SER A 62 10.71 -2.41 -8.90
C SER A 62 11.58 -1.77 -7.82
N LEU A 63 11.70 -2.40 -6.64
CA LEU A 63 12.56 -1.94 -5.56
C LEU A 63 14.01 -2.36 -5.77
N GLY A 64 14.93 -1.56 -5.20
CA GLY A 64 16.34 -1.89 -5.11
C GLY A 64 16.68 -2.90 -4.00
N TRP A 65 15.67 -3.51 -3.38
CA TRP A 65 15.81 -4.53 -2.35
C TRP A 65 15.15 -5.83 -2.79
N MET A 66 15.56 -6.94 -2.20
CA MET A 66 14.85 -8.21 -2.37
C MET A 66 13.46 -8.10 -1.74
N GLN A 67 12.44 -8.55 -2.45
CA GLN A 67 11.07 -8.52 -1.96
C GLN A 67 10.51 -9.94 -1.85
N ASN A 68 10.09 -10.29 -0.64
CA ASN A 68 9.32 -11.49 -0.36
C ASN A 68 7.89 -11.06 -0.04
N ASP A 69 6.93 -11.57 -0.81
CA ASP A 69 5.52 -11.22 -0.64
C ASP A 69 4.58 -12.35 -1.01
N ILE A 70 3.32 -12.24 -0.59
CA ILE A 70 2.28 -13.21 -0.95
C ILE A 70 1.55 -12.73 -2.20
N ILE A 71 1.64 -13.52 -3.27
CA ILE A 71 0.83 -13.31 -4.47
C ILE A 71 -0.55 -13.87 -4.23
N ARG A 72 -1.59 -13.09 -4.55
CA ARG A 72 -3.00 -13.43 -4.37
C ARG A 72 -3.77 -13.21 -5.67
N ILE A 73 -4.18 -14.29 -6.33
CA ILE A 73 -4.87 -14.23 -7.65
C ILE A 73 -6.18 -15.03 -7.64
N PRO A 74 -7.23 -14.58 -8.37
CA PRO A 74 -8.50 -15.29 -8.44
C PRO A 74 -8.40 -16.49 -9.38
N VAL A 75 -8.89 -17.66 -8.95
CA VAL A 75 -8.88 -18.92 -9.72
C VAL A 75 -10.19 -19.70 -9.52
N ASN A 76 -10.51 -20.58 -10.49
CA ASN A 76 -11.70 -21.43 -10.43
C ASN A 76 -11.43 -22.87 -9.96
N ASP A 77 -10.18 -23.30 -10.00
CA ASP A 77 -9.74 -24.64 -9.61
C ASP A 77 -8.96 -24.59 -8.29
N TYR A 78 -9.26 -25.52 -7.38
CA TYR A 78 -8.58 -25.68 -6.09
C TYR A 78 -7.51 -26.79 -6.11
N GLN A 79 -7.44 -27.55 -7.21
CA GLN A 79 -6.46 -28.61 -7.43
C GLN A 79 -5.23 -28.09 -8.19
N LEU A 80 -4.84 -26.85 -7.90
CA LEU A 80 -3.66 -26.23 -8.51
C LEU A 80 -2.42 -26.45 -7.65
N MET A 81 -1.27 -26.60 -8.31
CA MET A 81 0.05 -26.60 -7.70
C MET A 81 0.90 -25.48 -8.30
N VAL A 82 1.76 -24.88 -7.48
CA VAL A 82 2.66 -23.79 -7.88
C VAL A 82 4.09 -24.27 -7.79
N HIS A 83 4.85 -24.08 -8.86
CA HIS A 83 6.29 -24.29 -8.93
C HIS A 83 7.02 -22.97 -9.15
N ASP A 84 8.21 -22.84 -8.59
CA ASP A 84 9.11 -21.74 -8.88
C ASP A 84 9.94 -21.99 -10.17
N SER A 85 10.82 -21.04 -10.48
CA SER A 85 11.72 -21.11 -11.64
C SER A 85 12.58 -22.38 -11.65
N ASP A 86 12.92 -22.90 -10.48
CA ASP A 86 13.84 -24.02 -10.27
C ASP A 86 13.09 -25.37 -10.27
N GLY A 87 11.77 -25.34 -10.39
CA GLY A 87 10.88 -26.50 -10.37
C GLY A 87 10.49 -26.94 -8.95
N SER A 88 10.92 -26.21 -7.92
CA SER A 88 10.57 -26.52 -6.54
C SER A 88 9.12 -26.16 -6.28
N ARG A 89 8.42 -27.00 -5.51
CA ARG A 89 7.04 -26.74 -5.12
C ARG A 89 7.00 -25.59 -4.11
N VAL A 90 6.14 -24.60 -4.38
CA VAL A 90 5.88 -23.47 -3.48
C VAL A 90 4.69 -23.80 -2.59
N GLU A 91 4.75 -23.37 -1.32
CA GLU A 91 3.62 -23.47 -0.39
C GLU A 91 2.44 -22.61 -0.91
N THR A 92 1.24 -23.19 -0.92
CA THR A 92 0.02 -22.55 -1.41
C THR A 92 -1.10 -22.61 -0.39
N GLN A 93 -1.96 -21.59 -0.39
CA GLN A 93 -3.19 -21.55 0.38
C GLN A 93 -4.35 -21.09 -0.53
N PHE A 94 -5.53 -21.66 -0.35
CA PHE A 94 -6.74 -21.23 -1.05
C PHE A 94 -7.71 -20.57 -0.07
N VAL A 95 -8.25 -19.41 -0.46
CA VAL A 95 -9.25 -18.68 0.32
C VAL A 95 -10.53 -18.58 -0.52
N PRO A 96 -11.71 -19.01 -0.02
CA PRO A 96 -12.96 -18.91 -0.78
C PRO A 96 -13.31 -17.45 -1.07
N MET A 97 -13.88 -17.19 -2.24
CA MET A 97 -14.39 -15.87 -2.58
C MET A 97 -15.52 -15.45 -1.64
N ASP A 98 -15.49 -14.21 -1.15
CA ASP A 98 -16.53 -13.66 -0.29
C ASP A 98 -17.61 -12.92 -1.10
N ASN A 99 -18.83 -12.88 -0.54
CA ASN A 99 -19.97 -12.26 -1.20
C ASN A 99 -19.79 -10.75 -1.43
N SER A 100 -19.08 -10.04 -0.54
CA SER A 100 -18.85 -8.60 -0.67
C SER A 100 -18.03 -8.31 -1.93
N THR A 101 -16.96 -9.08 -2.15
CA THR A 101 -16.14 -9.02 -3.36
C THR A 101 -16.91 -9.43 -4.62
N SER A 102 -17.68 -10.53 -4.58
CA SER A 102 -18.49 -10.96 -5.74
C SER A 102 -19.52 -9.91 -6.15
N ASN A 103 -20.16 -9.24 -5.18
CA ASN A 103 -21.11 -8.14 -5.46
C ASN A 103 -20.42 -6.93 -6.09
N LEU A 104 -19.26 -6.51 -5.55
CA LEU A 104 -18.45 -5.45 -6.15
C LEU A 104 -18.05 -5.79 -7.58
N ARG A 105 -17.57 -7.01 -7.82
CA ARG A 105 -17.17 -7.47 -9.15
C ARG A 105 -18.33 -7.33 -10.15
N SER A 106 -19.50 -7.85 -9.81
CA SER A 106 -20.68 -7.82 -10.68
C SER A 106 -21.02 -6.38 -11.14
N LEU A 107 -21.02 -5.44 -10.19
CA LEU A 107 -21.32 -4.03 -10.47
C LEU A 107 -20.18 -3.33 -11.23
N TYR A 108 -18.96 -3.38 -10.69
CA TYR A 108 -17.86 -2.54 -11.18
C TYR A 108 -17.21 -3.05 -12.46
N THR A 109 -17.26 -4.35 -12.75
CA THR A 109 -16.85 -4.84 -14.08
C THR A 109 -17.76 -4.29 -15.17
N LYS A 110 -19.06 -4.21 -14.89
CA LYS A 110 -20.03 -3.60 -15.80
C LYS A 110 -19.82 -2.09 -15.92
N ALA A 111 -19.62 -1.38 -14.81
CA ALA A 111 -19.37 0.06 -14.81
C ALA A 111 -18.07 0.44 -15.57
N TYR A 112 -16.98 -0.30 -15.34
CA TYR A 112 -15.67 0.04 -15.91
C TYR A 112 -15.46 -0.49 -17.33
N LEU A 113 -15.96 -1.69 -17.62
CA LEU A 113 -15.66 -2.39 -18.87
C LEU A 113 -16.88 -2.58 -19.78
N GLY A 114 -18.09 -2.26 -19.30
CA GLY A 114 -19.34 -2.54 -20.01
C GLY A 114 -19.73 -4.03 -20.04
N VAL A 115 -18.94 -4.90 -19.42
CA VAL A 115 -19.10 -6.36 -19.43
C VAL A 115 -19.75 -6.84 -18.14
N SER A 116 -20.83 -7.60 -18.24
CA SER A 116 -21.44 -8.26 -17.08
C SER A 116 -20.63 -9.50 -16.70
N SER A 117 -19.91 -9.44 -15.59
CA SER A 117 -19.25 -10.61 -15.00
C SER A 117 -20.17 -11.27 -13.99
N LYS A 118 -21.03 -12.19 -14.44
CA LYS A 118 -21.99 -12.89 -13.56
C LYS A 118 -21.33 -13.94 -12.68
N GLU A 119 -20.24 -14.54 -13.14
CA GLU A 119 -19.50 -15.56 -12.38
C GLU A 119 -18.19 -14.96 -11.85
N SER A 120 -18.11 -14.87 -10.52
CA SER A 120 -16.85 -14.59 -9.82
C SER A 120 -16.04 -15.86 -9.70
N ALA A 121 -14.71 -15.74 -9.74
CA ALA A 121 -13.82 -16.83 -9.38
C ALA A 121 -14.19 -17.43 -8.02
N LYS A 122 -14.05 -18.75 -7.89
CA LYS A 122 -14.44 -19.47 -6.67
C LYS A 122 -13.46 -19.28 -5.51
N TYR A 123 -12.18 -19.11 -5.83
CA TYR A 123 -11.11 -19.04 -4.84
C TYR A 123 -10.11 -17.94 -5.16
N TRP A 124 -9.42 -17.50 -4.13
CA TRP A 124 -8.12 -16.86 -4.21
C TRP A 124 -7.05 -17.93 -4.01
N LEU A 125 -6.11 -18.03 -4.94
CA LEU A 125 -4.87 -18.78 -4.76
C LEU A 125 -3.80 -17.83 -4.22
N LEU A 126 -3.21 -18.22 -3.09
CA LEU A 126 -2.13 -17.52 -2.42
C LEU A 126 -0.84 -18.36 -2.47
N PHE A 127 0.28 -17.73 -2.77
CA PHE A 127 1.60 -18.36 -2.69
C PHE A 127 2.70 -17.35 -2.42
N SER A 128 3.79 -17.79 -1.79
CA SER A 128 4.94 -16.93 -1.50
C SER A 128 5.79 -16.71 -2.75
N ALA A 129 6.03 -15.44 -3.11
CA ALA A 129 6.98 -15.05 -4.13
C ALA A 129 8.22 -14.40 -3.50
N SER A 130 9.37 -14.68 -4.11
CA SER A 130 10.67 -14.15 -3.72
C SER A 130 11.36 -13.62 -4.97
N VAL A 131 11.56 -12.31 -5.02
CA VAL A 131 11.93 -11.61 -6.25
C VAL A 131 13.16 -10.74 -5.99
N PRO A 132 14.22 -10.87 -6.82
CA PRO A 132 15.44 -10.10 -6.62
C PRO A 132 15.22 -8.59 -6.84
N PRO A 133 16.11 -7.72 -6.31
CA PRO A 133 16.10 -6.28 -6.59
C PRO A 133 16.07 -5.98 -8.09
N LEU A 134 15.28 -4.99 -8.52
CA LEU A 134 15.15 -4.55 -9.93
C LEU A 134 15.16 -5.72 -10.92
N GLY A 135 14.32 -6.70 -10.63
CA GLY A 135 14.39 -8.02 -11.24
C GLY A 135 13.06 -8.74 -11.25
N TRP A 136 13.07 -9.95 -11.76
CA TRP A 136 11.89 -10.78 -11.86
C TRP A 136 12.17 -12.24 -11.49
N ASN A 137 11.10 -12.93 -11.11
CA ASN A 137 11.05 -14.38 -10.94
C ASN A 137 9.76 -14.91 -11.58
N THR A 138 9.78 -16.15 -12.07
CA THR A 138 8.67 -16.75 -12.80
C THR A 138 8.17 -17.98 -12.05
N TYR A 139 6.86 -18.07 -11.90
CA TYR A 139 6.16 -19.17 -11.27
C TYR A 139 5.25 -19.86 -12.28
N PHE A 140 5.04 -21.16 -12.11
CA PHE A 140 4.23 -22.00 -13.01
C PHE A 140 3.12 -22.64 -12.19
N ILE A 141 1.88 -22.41 -12.62
CA ILE A 141 0.68 -22.95 -11.98
C ILE A 141 0.08 -23.98 -12.91
N SER A 142 -0.12 -25.19 -12.40
CA SER A 142 -0.65 -26.32 -13.18
C SER A 142 -1.61 -27.17 -12.35
N LYS A 143 -2.41 -28.00 -13.01
CA LYS A 143 -3.28 -28.98 -12.34
C LYS A 143 -2.42 -30.02 -11.63
N ALA A 144 -2.72 -30.29 -10.37
CA ALA A 144 -2.01 -31.30 -9.58
C ALA A 144 -2.26 -32.71 -10.15
N VAL A 145 -1.20 -33.44 -10.48
CA VAL A 145 -1.31 -34.85 -10.87
C VAL A 145 -1.54 -35.68 -9.61
N ILE A 146 -2.79 -36.13 -9.40
CA ILE A 146 -3.12 -37.06 -8.32
C ILE A 146 -2.51 -38.42 -8.69
N LYS A 147 -1.34 -38.73 -8.13
CA LYS A 147 -0.85 -40.12 -8.08
C LYS A 147 -1.41 -40.75 -6.82
N ASP A 148 -2.40 -41.63 -6.98
CA ASP A 148 -2.82 -42.56 -5.94
C ASP A 148 -1.59 -43.26 -5.35
N ASN A 149 -1.50 -43.29 -4.01
CA ASN A 149 -0.48 -43.98 -3.18
C ASN A 149 0.79 -43.23 -2.73
N SER A 150 0.70 -41.92 -2.48
CA SER A 150 1.49 -41.35 -1.38
C SER A 150 0.61 -40.41 -0.59
N GLY A 151 0.64 -40.48 0.75
CA GLY A 151 -0.16 -39.63 1.63
C GLY A 151 0.18 -38.17 1.42
N MET A 152 -0.42 -37.56 0.39
CA MET A 152 -0.48 -36.12 0.22
C MET A 152 -1.22 -35.61 1.44
N LYS A 153 -0.53 -34.85 2.31
CA LYS A 153 -1.22 -33.85 3.11
C LYS A 153 -2.10 -33.10 2.12
N LYS A 154 -3.43 -33.24 2.25
CA LYS A 154 -4.40 -32.43 1.51
C LYS A 154 -3.85 -31.00 1.50
N ASN A 155 -3.75 -30.35 0.33
CA ASN A 155 -3.42 -28.93 0.26
C ASN A 155 -4.14 -28.23 1.41
N ASP A 156 -3.40 -27.56 2.31
CA ASP A 156 -3.86 -27.21 3.66
C ASP A 156 -5.26 -26.62 3.57
N TYR A 157 -6.23 -27.45 3.93
CA TYR A 157 -7.63 -27.09 3.90
C TYR A 157 -7.81 -26.05 5.00
N PHE A 158 -8.33 -24.89 4.65
CA PHE A 158 -8.67 -23.86 5.63
C PHE A 158 -9.65 -24.43 6.65
N SER A 159 -9.38 -24.22 7.94
CA SER A 159 -10.32 -24.53 9.03
C SER A 159 -11.28 -23.37 9.22
N ILE A 160 -12.53 -23.47 8.71
CA ILE A 160 -13.62 -22.58 9.18
C ILE A 160 -13.78 -22.90 10.67
N LEU A 161 -13.41 -21.96 11.55
CA LEU A 161 -13.86 -22.02 12.94
C LEU A 161 -15.29 -21.47 12.97
N ASP A 162 -16.27 -22.37 12.79
CA ASP A 162 -17.70 -22.03 12.93
C ASP A 162 -18.15 -22.06 14.40
N ASP A 163 -17.32 -22.61 15.31
CA ASP A 163 -17.69 -22.82 16.71
C ASP A 163 -16.74 -22.06 17.65
N LEU A 164 -17.10 -20.82 17.95
CA LEU A 164 -16.37 -19.90 18.83
C LEU A 164 -16.65 -20.24 20.30
N GLN A 165 -16.13 -21.36 20.81
CA GLN A 165 -16.26 -21.76 22.22
C GLN A 165 -15.27 -21.03 23.17
N ASN A 166 -14.28 -20.29 22.64
CA ASN A 166 -13.31 -19.54 23.44
C ASN A 166 -13.77 -18.09 23.69
N GLU A 167 -13.52 -17.54 24.89
CA GLU A 167 -13.86 -16.15 25.24
C GLU A 167 -13.14 -15.09 24.38
N THR A 168 -11.99 -15.44 23.78
CA THR A 168 -11.24 -14.58 22.86
C THR A 168 -10.72 -15.38 21.67
N LEU A 169 -10.96 -14.87 20.47
CA LEU A 169 -10.44 -15.42 19.22
C LEU A 169 -9.07 -14.82 18.93
N LYS A 170 -8.06 -15.68 18.70
CA LYS A 170 -6.68 -15.26 18.39
C LYS A 170 -6.31 -15.65 16.96
N VAL A 171 -5.79 -14.70 16.19
CA VAL A 171 -5.36 -14.88 14.80
C VAL A 171 -3.94 -14.35 14.56
N GLY A 172 -3.33 -14.84 13.49
CA GLY A 172 -2.02 -14.45 12.98
C GLY A 172 -1.11 -15.67 12.91
N PRO A 173 -0.57 -16.06 11.75
CA PRO A 173 0.38 -17.17 11.64
C PRO A 173 1.80 -16.76 12.11
N GLY A 174 2.17 -15.49 11.96
CA GLY A 174 3.48 -14.93 12.31
C GLY A 174 3.66 -14.46 13.78
N PRO A 175 4.66 -13.60 14.06
CA PRO A 175 4.94 -13.10 15.41
C PRO A 175 3.91 -12.08 15.93
N LEU A 176 3.28 -11.32 15.02
CA LEU A 176 2.14 -10.46 15.36
C LEU A 176 0.89 -11.31 15.48
N LYS A 177 0.18 -11.17 16.61
CA LYS A 177 -1.12 -11.78 16.85
C LYS A 177 -2.15 -10.70 17.18
N MET A 178 -3.38 -10.90 16.74
CA MET A 178 -4.52 -10.04 17.06
C MET A 178 -5.60 -10.85 17.75
N HIS A 179 -6.21 -10.24 18.76
CA HIS A 179 -7.29 -10.85 19.52
C HIS A 179 -8.60 -10.13 19.22
N PHE A 180 -9.64 -10.90 18.93
CA PHE A 180 -10.98 -10.41 18.64
C PHE A 180 -11.94 -10.95 19.69
N SER A 181 -12.93 -10.12 20.07
CA SER A 181 -14.03 -10.52 20.93
C SER A 181 -15.08 -11.26 20.09
N PRO A 182 -15.37 -12.54 20.35
CA PRO A 182 -16.44 -13.26 19.64
C PRO A 182 -17.82 -12.64 19.85
N ALA A 183 -18.05 -12.03 21.01
CA ALA A 183 -19.32 -11.39 21.36
C ALA A 183 -19.60 -10.12 20.55
N SER A 184 -18.57 -9.32 20.24
CA SER A 184 -18.72 -8.05 19.50
C SER A 184 -18.20 -8.08 18.06
N GLY A 185 -17.37 -9.08 17.71
CA GLY A 185 -16.64 -9.15 16.46
C GLY A 185 -15.52 -8.12 16.32
N GLN A 186 -15.19 -7.38 17.38
CA GLN A 186 -14.21 -6.28 17.35
C GLN A 186 -12.83 -6.70 17.85
N LEU A 187 -11.80 -6.02 17.33
CA LEU A 187 -10.43 -6.10 17.82
C LEU A 187 -10.35 -5.59 19.27
N ASN A 188 -9.63 -6.30 20.14
CA ASN A 188 -9.40 -5.86 21.52
C ASN A 188 -7.92 -5.81 21.94
N ARG A 189 -7.01 -6.45 21.19
CA ARG A 189 -5.59 -6.52 21.53
C ARG A 189 -4.71 -6.82 20.33
N MET A 190 -3.53 -6.21 20.29
CA MET A 190 -2.43 -6.54 19.39
C MET A 190 -1.21 -6.92 20.21
N ILE A 191 -0.55 -8.03 19.87
CA ILE A 191 0.65 -8.50 20.55
C ILE A 191 1.69 -8.92 19.51
N ASN A 192 2.89 -8.33 19.58
CA ASN A 192 4.03 -8.83 18.81
C ASN A 192 4.94 -9.66 19.74
N TYR A 193 4.92 -10.98 19.56
CA TYR A 193 5.69 -11.91 20.39
C TYR A 193 7.20 -11.87 20.13
N ARG A 194 7.66 -11.31 19.01
CA ARG A 194 9.08 -11.13 18.73
C ARG A 194 9.66 -9.97 19.53
N THR A 195 8.93 -8.86 19.61
CA THR A 195 9.39 -7.63 20.29
C THR A 195 8.90 -7.51 21.73
N GLY A 196 7.89 -8.31 22.12
CA GLY A 196 7.26 -8.24 23.43
C GLY A 196 6.26 -7.09 23.59
N VAL A 197 5.97 -6.34 22.52
CA VAL A 197 5.01 -5.23 22.57
C VAL A 197 3.59 -5.78 22.62
N ASP A 198 2.80 -5.23 23.54
CA ASP A 198 1.46 -5.68 23.86
C ASP A 198 0.58 -4.47 24.14
N VAL A 199 -0.42 -4.26 23.27
CA VAL A 199 -1.26 -3.06 23.27
C VAL A 199 -2.73 -3.48 23.30
N PRO A 200 -3.47 -3.15 24.38
CA PRO A 200 -4.93 -3.15 24.36
C PRO A 200 -5.42 -2.10 23.37
N ILE A 201 -6.16 -2.54 22.35
CA ILE A 201 -6.50 -1.72 21.19
C ILE A 201 -7.87 -2.10 20.67
N GLN A 202 -8.67 -1.08 20.35
CA GLN A 202 -9.99 -1.24 19.75
C GLN A 202 -9.97 -0.58 18.39
N GLN A 203 -10.71 -1.16 17.44
CA GLN A 203 -10.93 -0.57 16.13
C GLN A 203 -12.42 -0.59 15.80
N GLY A 204 -12.93 0.52 15.29
CA GLY A 204 -14.33 0.62 14.85
C GLY A 204 -14.52 1.67 13.76
N TYR A 205 -15.67 1.60 13.11
CA TYR A 205 -16.12 2.60 12.13
C TYR A 205 -17.10 3.58 12.77
N LEU A 206 -16.90 4.85 12.49
CA LEU A 206 -17.79 5.93 12.87
C LEU A 206 -17.99 6.85 11.66
N TRP A 207 -18.87 7.83 11.78
CA TRP A 207 -18.99 8.89 10.78
C TRP A 207 -19.31 10.22 11.44
N TYR A 208 -18.73 11.29 10.91
CA TYR A 208 -19.16 12.65 11.22
C TYR A 208 -20.32 13.01 10.30
N GLY A 209 -21.38 13.60 10.87
CA GLY A 209 -22.43 14.22 10.07
C GLY A 209 -21.89 15.50 9.43
N SER A 210 -22.11 15.69 8.14
CA SER A 210 -21.69 16.90 7.43
C SER A 210 -22.60 18.07 7.82
N SER A 211 -22.03 19.17 8.30
CA SER A 211 -22.79 20.40 8.55
C SER A 211 -23.32 21.00 7.24
N VAL A 212 -24.56 21.48 7.28
CA VAL A 212 -25.22 22.19 6.16
C VAL A 212 -25.17 23.71 6.32
N GLY A 213 -24.40 24.21 7.30
CA GLY A 213 -24.46 25.58 7.79
C GLY A 213 -25.48 25.76 8.92
N ASP A 214 -25.29 26.82 9.70
CA ASP A 214 -26.17 27.27 10.78
C ASP A 214 -26.21 28.81 10.81
N ALA A 215 -25.91 29.45 11.94
CA ALA A 215 -25.67 30.89 11.98
C ALA A 215 -24.45 31.30 11.14
N ASP A 216 -23.44 30.42 11.07
CA ASP A 216 -22.39 30.47 10.05
C ASP A 216 -22.86 29.63 8.84
N PRO A 217 -23.06 30.22 7.65
CA PRO A 217 -23.59 29.51 6.49
C PRO A 217 -22.63 28.46 5.90
N GLN A 218 -21.40 28.33 6.42
CA GLN A 218 -20.41 27.40 5.90
C GLN A 218 -20.86 25.94 5.98
N ALA A 219 -21.18 25.30 4.86
CA ALA A 219 -21.38 23.85 4.81
C ALA A 219 -20.03 23.10 4.82
N SER A 220 -20.07 21.81 5.17
CA SER A 220 -18.99 20.88 4.82
C SER A 220 -19.10 20.58 3.31
N GLY A 221 -17.99 20.42 2.59
CA GLY A 221 -17.98 20.08 1.16
C GLY A 221 -16.66 19.50 0.67
N ALA A 222 -16.38 19.65 -0.63
CA ALA A 222 -15.20 19.07 -1.28
C ALA A 222 -13.87 19.54 -0.66
N TYR A 223 -13.80 20.79 -0.21
CA TYR A 223 -12.61 21.41 0.37
C TYR A 223 -12.67 21.44 1.90
N ILE A 224 -13.85 21.71 2.45
CA ILE A 224 -14.02 22.00 3.88
C ILE A 224 -14.61 20.79 4.59
N PHE A 225 -13.94 20.38 5.67
CA PHE A 225 -14.51 19.49 6.65
C PHE A 225 -15.10 20.32 7.81
N ARG A 226 -16.43 20.35 7.92
CA ARG A 226 -17.15 20.95 9.05
C ARG A 226 -18.10 19.90 9.67
N PRO A 227 -17.65 19.16 10.69
CA PRO A 227 -18.49 18.15 11.33
C PRO A 227 -19.63 18.80 12.12
N ASN A 228 -20.80 18.16 12.11
CA ASN A 228 -21.95 18.51 12.93
C ASN A 228 -21.92 17.71 14.24
N GLY A 229 -21.01 18.07 15.14
CA GLY A 229 -20.84 17.44 16.45
C GLY A 229 -19.92 16.22 16.45
N ALA A 230 -20.12 15.36 17.46
CA ALA A 230 -19.32 14.15 17.66
C ALA A 230 -19.65 13.06 16.61
N PRO A 231 -18.69 12.18 16.28
CA PRO A 231 -18.93 11.14 15.29
C PRO A 231 -19.84 10.05 15.88
N THR A 232 -20.73 9.53 15.04
CA THR A 232 -21.68 8.48 15.39
C THR A 232 -21.08 7.11 15.05
N PRO A 233 -21.04 6.15 16.00
CA PRO A 233 -20.63 4.79 15.69
C PRO A 233 -21.55 4.12 14.67
N THR A 234 -20.97 3.46 13.67
CA THR A 234 -21.74 2.76 12.62
C THR A 234 -22.48 1.54 13.16
N THR A 235 -21.82 0.79 14.05
CA THR A 235 -22.39 -0.34 14.78
C THR A 235 -21.55 -0.59 16.03
N ARG A 236 -22.10 -1.34 16.99
CA ARG A 236 -21.37 -1.88 18.14
C ARG A 236 -21.05 -3.37 18.00
N LEU A 237 -21.63 -4.04 17.02
CA LEU A 237 -21.47 -5.46 16.77
C LEU A 237 -21.15 -5.68 15.29
N ALA A 238 -20.10 -6.43 15.00
CA ALA A 238 -19.77 -6.88 13.66
C ALA A 238 -19.96 -8.40 13.57
N SER A 239 -20.62 -8.89 12.53
CA SER A 239 -20.60 -10.33 12.27
C SER A 239 -19.21 -10.72 11.79
N LEU A 240 -18.73 -11.87 12.26
CA LEU A 240 -17.33 -12.26 12.13
C LEU A 240 -17.23 -13.65 11.49
N LYS A 241 -16.38 -13.77 10.46
CA LYS A 241 -15.98 -15.04 9.85
C LYS A 241 -14.46 -15.11 9.81
N VAL A 242 -13.89 -16.21 10.29
CA VAL A 242 -12.44 -16.36 10.45
C VAL A 242 -11.93 -17.40 9.50
N MET A 243 -10.79 -17.09 8.88
CA MET A 243 -10.05 -18.01 8.07
C MET A 243 -8.63 -18.15 8.57
N GLN A 244 -8.24 -19.35 8.95
CA GLN A 244 -6.86 -19.64 9.35
C GLN A 244 -6.20 -20.56 8.35
N GLY A 245 -4.95 -20.26 8.03
CA GLY A 245 -4.17 -21.03 7.09
C GLY A 245 -2.69 -20.79 7.27
N SER A 246 -1.88 -21.51 6.48
CA SER A 246 -0.44 -21.51 6.66
C SER A 246 0.25 -20.23 6.18
N LEU A 247 -0.35 -19.50 5.22
CA LEU A 247 0.18 -18.25 4.66
C LEU A 247 -0.54 -17.00 5.18
N VAL A 248 -1.82 -17.10 5.52
CA VAL A 248 -2.60 -15.95 6.01
C VAL A 248 -3.72 -16.40 6.94
N ASP A 249 -3.92 -15.62 8.00
CA ASP A 249 -5.17 -15.60 8.76
C ASP A 249 -5.99 -14.37 8.35
N GLU A 250 -7.27 -14.54 8.03
CA GLU A 250 -8.20 -13.48 7.68
C GLU A 250 -9.38 -13.42 8.68
N VAL A 251 -9.73 -12.22 9.13
CA VAL A 251 -10.95 -11.96 9.91
C VAL A 251 -11.85 -11.05 9.10
N HIS A 252 -12.95 -11.61 8.59
CA HIS A 252 -13.97 -10.92 7.81
C HIS A 252 -15.01 -10.36 8.76
N GLN A 253 -15.24 -9.05 8.70
CA GLN A 253 -16.11 -8.31 9.59
C GLN A 253 -17.16 -7.55 8.76
N GLN A 254 -18.45 -7.82 8.99
CA GLN A 254 -19.53 -7.00 8.44
C GLN A 254 -20.05 -6.06 9.52
N PHE A 255 -19.85 -4.75 9.35
CA PHE A 255 -20.28 -3.75 10.32
C PHE A 255 -21.75 -3.34 10.09
N ASN A 256 -22.14 -3.13 8.85
CA ASN A 256 -23.53 -2.91 8.44
C ASN A 256 -23.69 -3.21 6.94
N SER A 257 -24.79 -2.84 6.28
CA SER A 257 -25.01 -3.14 4.85
C SER A 257 -24.05 -2.46 3.87
N TRP A 258 -23.32 -1.42 4.27
CA TRP A 258 -22.46 -0.60 3.39
C TRP A 258 -21.03 -0.42 3.93
N ILE A 259 -20.67 -1.09 5.04
CA ILE A 259 -19.30 -1.17 5.57
C ILE A 259 -18.96 -2.62 5.90
N SER A 260 -17.95 -3.13 5.20
CA SER A 260 -17.28 -4.40 5.53
C SER A 260 -15.77 -4.21 5.59
N GLN A 261 -15.10 -5.12 6.28
CA GLN A 261 -13.65 -5.10 6.46
C GLN A 261 -13.09 -6.53 6.45
N VAL A 262 -11.88 -6.69 5.92
CA VAL A 262 -11.09 -7.91 6.11
C VAL A 262 -9.78 -7.53 6.78
N THR A 263 -9.53 -8.05 7.99
CA THR A 263 -8.23 -7.93 8.66
C THR A 263 -7.38 -9.15 8.31
N ARG A 264 -6.24 -8.94 7.66
CA ARG A 264 -5.31 -10.00 7.22
C ARG A 264 -4.01 -9.93 8.00
N LEU A 265 -3.56 -11.09 8.48
CA LEU A 265 -2.24 -11.29 9.08
C LEU A 265 -1.52 -12.33 8.24
N TYR A 266 -0.59 -11.86 7.41
CA TYR A 266 0.23 -12.73 6.59
C TYR A 266 1.38 -13.35 7.38
N LYS A 267 1.77 -14.55 6.97
CA LYS A 267 2.99 -15.22 7.44
C LYS A 267 4.19 -14.31 7.15
N ASP A 268 5.07 -14.20 8.15
CA ASP A 268 6.28 -13.39 8.13
C ASP A 268 6.10 -11.86 8.01
N LYS A 269 4.87 -11.33 8.05
CA LYS A 269 4.62 -9.89 8.19
C LYS A 269 4.39 -9.52 9.67
N GLU A 270 4.97 -8.41 10.11
CA GLU A 270 4.83 -7.87 11.47
C GLU A 270 3.82 -6.72 11.57
N HIS A 271 2.83 -6.73 10.68
CA HIS A 271 1.72 -5.79 10.65
C HIS A 271 0.46 -6.50 10.20
N ALA A 272 -0.68 -5.90 10.48
CA ALA A 272 -1.95 -6.31 9.91
C ALA A 272 -2.28 -5.44 8.70
N GLU A 273 -2.81 -6.05 7.66
CA GLU A 273 -3.41 -5.36 6.52
C GLU A 273 -4.92 -5.32 6.72
N ILE A 274 -5.52 -4.14 6.64
CA ILE A 274 -6.94 -3.95 6.88
C ILE A 274 -7.58 -3.41 5.61
N GLU A 275 -8.27 -4.29 4.90
CA GLU A 275 -9.01 -3.96 3.69
C GLU A 275 -10.39 -3.46 4.07
N PHE A 276 -10.71 -2.21 3.76
CA PHE A 276 -12.03 -1.63 3.96
C PHE A 276 -12.82 -1.63 2.65
N THR A 277 -14.12 -1.89 2.73
CA THR A 277 -15.08 -1.66 1.65
C THR A 277 -16.19 -0.77 2.19
N ILE A 278 -16.28 0.47 1.68
CA ILE A 278 -17.19 1.50 2.19
C ILE A 278 -18.03 2.03 1.04
N GLY A 279 -19.34 1.81 1.12
CA GLY A 279 -20.35 2.34 0.23
C GLY A 279 -21.34 1.27 -0.27
N PRO A 280 -22.45 1.69 -0.89
CA PRO A 280 -22.86 3.08 -1.09
C PRO A 280 -23.19 3.79 0.22
N ILE A 281 -22.64 4.98 0.46
CA ILE A 281 -22.95 5.75 1.68
C ILE A 281 -24.41 6.23 1.57
N PRO A 282 -25.29 5.86 2.53
CA PRO A 282 -26.70 6.24 2.47
C PRO A 282 -26.87 7.72 2.78
N VAL A 283 -27.69 8.41 2.00
CA VAL A 283 -28.02 9.83 2.17
C VAL A 283 -29.53 10.09 2.09
N ASP A 284 -30.36 9.04 2.06
CA ASP A 284 -31.83 9.14 1.99
C ASP A 284 -32.43 9.80 3.25
N ASP A 285 -31.68 9.80 4.35
CA ASP A 285 -31.96 10.54 5.58
C ASP A 285 -31.61 12.03 5.49
N SER A 286 -31.19 12.51 4.32
CA SER A 286 -30.74 13.89 4.07
C SER A 286 -29.52 14.32 4.90
N ILE A 287 -28.73 13.36 5.39
CA ILE A 287 -27.52 13.63 6.18
C ILE A 287 -26.29 13.19 5.38
N GLY A 288 -25.42 14.14 5.03
CA GLY A 288 -24.08 13.85 4.53
C GLY A 288 -23.23 13.15 5.61
N LYS A 289 -22.43 12.16 5.20
CA LYS A 289 -21.65 11.33 6.12
C LYS A 289 -20.19 11.25 5.69
N GLU A 290 -19.31 11.48 6.64
CA GLU A 290 -17.85 11.47 6.47
C GLU A 290 -17.29 10.33 7.34
N ILE A 291 -17.01 9.20 6.69
CA ILE A 291 -16.76 7.90 7.31
C ILE A 291 -15.31 7.82 7.78
N ILE A 292 -15.13 7.41 9.04
CA ILE A 292 -13.82 7.20 9.65
C ILE A 292 -13.64 5.77 10.13
N THR A 293 -12.41 5.27 10.06
CA THR A 293 -11.94 4.22 10.97
C THR A 293 -11.22 4.89 12.13
N ARG A 294 -11.51 4.45 13.36
CA ARG A 294 -10.81 4.91 14.56
C ARG A 294 -10.17 3.73 15.26
N ILE A 295 -8.91 3.91 15.61
CA ILE A 295 -8.12 2.99 16.43
C ILE A 295 -7.87 3.68 17.77
N THR A 296 -8.35 3.06 18.85
CA THR A 296 -8.20 3.56 20.22
C THR A 296 -7.34 2.57 21.00
N ALA A 297 -6.15 3.01 21.38
CA ALA A 297 -5.21 2.25 22.21
C ALA A 297 -5.10 2.87 23.61
N ASN A 298 -4.80 2.06 24.61
CA ASN A 298 -4.54 2.56 25.96
C ASN A 298 -3.12 3.15 26.08
N MET A 299 -2.86 4.22 25.33
CA MET A 299 -1.57 4.90 25.21
C MET A 299 -1.68 6.35 25.71
N VAL A 300 -0.74 6.78 26.54
CA VAL A 300 -0.68 8.17 27.03
C VAL A 300 0.16 9.00 26.07
N THR A 301 -0.49 9.61 25.07
CA THR A 301 0.18 10.32 23.97
C THR A 301 0.34 11.83 24.20
N ASN A 302 -0.30 12.38 25.24
CA ASN A 302 -0.22 13.79 25.64
C ASN A 302 -0.57 14.77 24.50
N GLY A 303 -1.59 14.45 23.72
CA GLY A 303 -2.04 15.25 22.57
C GLY A 303 -1.05 15.29 21.41
N ILE A 304 0.01 14.46 21.42
CA ILE A 304 1.04 14.41 20.37
C ILE A 304 0.78 13.23 19.44
N PHE A 305 0.89 13.50 18.15
CA PHE A 305 0.90 12.50 17.09
C PHE A 305 1.77 13.00 15.93
N TYR A 306 2.10 12.13 14.98
CA TYR A 306 3.00 12.46 13.88
C TYR A 306 2.35 12.11 12.56
N THR A 307 2.48 12.99 11.57
CA THR A 307 1.97 12.77 10.21
C THR A 307 3.03 13.11 9.19
N ASP A 308 3.06 12.39 8.08
CA ASP A 308 4.04 12.64 7.02
C ASP A 308 3.81 13.98 6.29
N SER A 309 4.85 14.46 5.64
CA SER A 309 4.83 15.54 4.65
C SER A 309 5.12 14.97 3.27
N ASN A 310 4.07 14.79 2.46
CA ASN A 310 4.16 14.25 1.10
C ASN A 310 4.93 12.91 1.02
N GLY A 311 4.76 12.06 2.03
CA GLY A 311 5.38 10.75 2.12
C GLY A 311 6.85 10.75 2.58
N ARG A 312 7.36 11.88 3.09
CA ARG A 312 8.74 12.03 3.57
C ARG A 312 8.79 12.31 5.07
N ASP A 313 9.17 13.52 5.47
CA ASP A 313 9.40 13.91 6.87
C ASP A 313 8.13 13.71 7.72
N PHE A 314 8.27 13.16 8.93
CA PHE A 314 7.19 13.06 9.91
C PHE A 314 7.19 14.31 10.78
N LEU A 315 6.15 15.12 10.63
CA LEU A 315 5.96 16.34 11.40
C LEU A 315 5.24 16.01 12.70
N LYS A 316 5.80 16.48 13.82
CA LYS A 316 5.13 16.47 15.12
C LYS A 316 3.90 17.37 15.07
N ARG A 317 2.75 16.81 15.39
CA ARG A 317 1.47 17.50 15.55
C ARG A 317 1.10 17.53 17.02
N VAL A 318 0.57 18.67 17.46
CA VAL A 318 0.04 18.84 18.81
C VAL A 318 -1.42 19.26 18.67
N ARG A 319 -2.32 18.48 19.25
CA ARG A 319 -3.76 18.75 19.23
C ARG A 319 -4.05 20.15 19.78
N ASP A 320 -4.90 20.90 19.09
CA ASP A 320 -5.34 22.26 19.44
C ASP A 320 -4.21 23.29 19.60
N HIS A 321 -3.10 23.09 18.87
CA HIS A 321 -1.93 23.96 18.95
C HIS A 321 -1.39 24.38 17.57
N ARG A 322 -0.77 25.56 17.53
CA ARG A 322 -0.04 26.11 16.37
C ARG A 322 1.22 26.80 16.89
N GLU A 323 2.34 26.54 16.23
CA GLU A 323 3.65 27.09 16.63
C GLU A 323 3.71 28.61 16.35
N ASP A 324 3.21 29.03 15.19
CA ASP A 324 3.41 30.39 14.68
C ASP A 324 2.39 31.42 15.21
N TRP A 325 1.30 30.98 15.87
CA TRP A 325 0.29 31.88 16.46
C TRP A 325 -0.51 31.22 17.59
N SER A 326 -1.09 32.03 18.48
CA SER A 326 -2.02 31.55 19.50
C SER A 326 -3.35 31.14 18.88
N LEU A 327 -3.59 29.84 18.76
CA LEU A 327 -4.82 29.29 18.19
C LEU A 327 -6.03 29.54 19.10
N GLN A 328 -7.09 30.14 18.55
CA GLN A 328 -8.43 30.07 19.12
C GLN A 328 -9.15 28.84 18.54
N VAL A 329 -9.51 27.89 19.40
CA VAL A 329 -10.11 26.62 18.97
C VAL A 329 -11.59 26.83 18.68
N ILE A 330 -11.92 26.91 17.38
CA ILE A 330 -13.31 27.00 16.90
C ILE A 330 -13.80 25.64 16.38
N GLN A 331 -12.90 24.87 15.77
CA GLN A 331 -13.17 23.54 15.20
C GLN A 331 -12.24 22.50 15.83
N PRO A 332 -12.60 21.92 16.99
CA PRO A 332 -11.72 21.01 17.75
C PRO A 332 -11.46 19.67 17.06
N VAL A 333 -12.25 19.31 16.05
CA VAL A 333 -12.01 18.12 15.21
C VAL A 333 -11.31 18.52 13.93
N ALA A 334 -11.96 19.30 13.06
CA ALA A 334 -11.43 19.63 11.74
C ALA A 334 -10.09 20.38 11.80
N GLY A 335 -9.87 21.22 12.81
CA GLY A 335 -8.60 21.91 13.04
C GLY A 335 -7.43 20.98 13.40
N ASN A 336 -7.68 19.70 13.68
CA ASN A 336 -6.68 18.70 14.03
C ASN A 336 -6.52 17.59 12.98
N TYR A 337 -7.20 17.71 11.83
CA TYR A 337 -6.99 16.83 10.69
C TYR A 337 -5.79 17.28 9.85
N TYR A 338 -4.94 16.33 9.46
CA TYR A 338 -3.75 16.55 8.65
C TYR A 338 -3.71 15.58 7.46
N PRO A 339 -3.08 15.96 6.33
CA PRO A 339 -2.94 15.08 5.19
C PRO A 339 -1.89 13.99 5.46
N LEU A 340 -2.20 12.76 5.06
CA LEU A 340 -1.30 11.62 5.08
C LEU A 340 -1.08 11.13 3.65
N ASN A 341 0.17 10.90 3.24
CA ASN A 341 0.54 10.24 1.98
C ASN A 341 1.43 9.01 2.20
N LEU A 342 1.95 8.83 3.40
CA LEU A 342 2.63 7.63 3.87
C LEU A 342 1.87 7.06 5.08
N GLY A 343 1.59 7.88 6.08
CA GLY A 343 0.95 7.42 7.30
C GLY A 343 1.02 8.37 8.48
N ALA A 344 0.61 7.86 9.64
CA ALA A 344 0.66 8.55 10.92
C ALA A 344 1.09 7.59 12.04
N TYR A 345 1.63 8.13 13.13
CA TYR A 345 1.90 7.32 14.33
C TYR A 345 1.73 8.10 15.63
N ILE A 346 1.53 7.37 16.71
CA ILE A 346 1.54 7.85 18.10
C ILE A 346 2.54 7.06 18.93
N ALA A 347 3.03 7.66 20.01
CA ALA A 347 3.95 7.04 20.94
C ALA A 347 3.62 7.45 22.38
N ASP A 348 3.85 6.55 23.34
CA ASP A 348 3.58 6.76 24.77
C ASP A 348 4.84 6.71 25.65
N GLY A 349 6.02 6.77 25.03
CA GLY A 349 7.32 6.62 25.70
C GLY A 349 7.76 5.17 25.92
N LYS A 350 6.95 4.17 25.56
CA LYS A 350 7.32 2.74 25.61
C LYS A 350 7.14 2.07 24.25
N SER A 351 6.00 2.32 23.62
CA SER A 351 5.57 1.69 22.38
C SER A 351 5.19 2.75 21.35
N GLU A 352 5.24 2.36 20.08
CA GLU A 352 4.73 3.10 18.94
C GLU A 352 3.57 2.31 18.32
N LEU A 353 2.47 3.00 18.02
CA LEU A 353 1.40 2.51 17.15
C LEU A 353 1.46 3.31 15.86
N SER A 354 1.69 2.62 14.75
CA SER A 354 1.87 3.24 13.44
C SER A 354 0.82 2.74 12.45
N ILE A 355 0.30 3.65 11.61
CA ILE A 355 -0.63 3.34 10.52
C ILE A 355 -0.02 3.84 9.21
N LEU A 356 -0.02 3.00 8.18
CA LEU A 356 0.31 3.38 6.80
C LEU A 356 -0.93 3.33 5.91
N VAL A 357 -1.01 4.24 4.95
CA VAL A 357 -2.16 4.40 4.04
C VAL A 357 -1.80 3.99 2.61
N ASP A 358 -2.78 3.48 1.85
CA ASP A 358 -2.62 3.14 0.42
C ASP A 358 -2.85 4.32 -0.54
N ARG A 359 -3.32 5.45 0.00
CA ARG A 359 -3.66 6.67 -0.75
C ARG A 359 -3.62 7.90 0.14
N ALA A 360 -3.65 9.08 -0.49
CA ALA A 360 -3.82 10.34 0.21
C ALA A 360 -5.10 10.30 1.08
N THR A 361 -4.94 10.48 2.39
CA THR A 361 -6.00 10.28 3.39
C THR A 361 -5.92 11.36 4.45
N GLY A 362 -7.06 11.86 4.93
CA GLY A 362 -7.09 12.75 6.10
C GLY A 362 -7.02 11.95 7.39
N GLY A 363 -6.14 12.32 8.32
CA GLY A 363 -6.03 11.64 9.61
C GLY A 363 -5.78 12.59 10.78
N ALA A 364 -6.12 12.13 11.98
CA ALA A 364 -6.02 12.92 13.21
C ALA A 364 -5.82 12.04 14.45
N SER A 365 -5.42 12.67 15.55
CA SER A 365 -5.53 12.14 16.91
C SER A 365 -6.43 13.10 17.70
N ILE A 366 -7.72 12.75 17.85
CA ILE A 366 -8.71 13.63 18.48
C ILE A 366 -8.71 13.48 20.01
N GLN A 367 -8.30 12.32 20.53
CA GLN A 367 -8.05 12.06 21.94
C GLN A 367 -6.73 11.31 22.11
N ASP A 368 -6.20 11.34 23.33
CA ASP A 368 -4.99 10.60 23.66
C ASP A 368 -5.17 9.09 23.43
N GLY A 369 -4.15 8.47 22.85
CA GLY A 369 -4.19 7.06 22.48
C GLY A 369 -5.03 6.74 21.24
N GLU A 370 -5.64 7.75 20.58
CA GLU A 370 -6.44 7.54 19.37
C GLU A 370 -5.70 7.96 18.10
N LEU A 371 -5.92 7.20 17.04
CA LEU A 371 -5.67 7.59 15.66
C LEU A 371 -6.92 7.32 14.83
N GLU A 372 -7.35 8.28 14.02
CA GLU A 372 -8.46 8.11 13.07
C GLU A 372 -8.08 8.50 11.66
N LEU A 373 -8.65 7.79 10.69
CA LEU A 373 -8.54 8.05 9.26
C LEU A 373 -9.93 8.28 8.69
N MET A 374 -10.11 9.37 7.95
CA MET A 374 -11.32 9.60 7.15
C MET A 374 -11.16 8.92 5.80
N LEU A 375 -11.93 7.87 5.58
CA LEU A 375 -11.76 6.94 4.47
C LEU A 375 -12.66 7.27 3.27
N HIS A 376 -13.89 7.74 3.52
CA HIS A 376 -14.84 8.09 2.45
C HIS A 376 -15.79 9.20 2.89
N ARG A 377 -16.30 9.99 1.95
CA ARG A 377 -17.16 11.15 2.23
C ARG A 377 -18.25 11.21 1.16
N ARG A 378 -19.49 11.46 1.59
CA ARG A 378 -20.61 11.75 0.68
C ARG A 378 -21.53 12.80 1.30
N MET A 379 -21.76 13.89 0.58
CA MET A 379 -22.29 15.14 1.14
C MET A 379 -23.29 15.76 0.16
N LEU A 380 -24.26 16.52 0.68
CA LEU A 380 -25.40 17.01 -0.11
C LEU A 380 -25.33 18.50 -0.46
N PHE A 381 -24.28 19.20 -0.03
CA PHE A 381 -24.12 20.64 -0.22
C PHE A 381 -22.71 20.97 -0.73
N ASP A 382 -22.61 22.03 -1.54
CA ASP A 382 -21.35 22.69 -1.89
C ASP A 382 -20.87 23.57 -0.72
N ASP A 383 -19.57 23.67 -0.51
CA ASP A 383 -18.98 24.46 0.58
C ASP A 383 -18.67 25.92 0.19
N GLY A 384 -19.10 26.37 -1.00
CA GLY A 384 -18.96 27.74 -1.46
C GLY A 384 -17.53 28.13 -1.81
N ARG A 385 -16.68 27.17 -2.21
CA ARG A 385 -15.28 27.45 -2.62
C ARG A 385 -15.05 27.44 -4.13
N GLY A 386 -16.10 27.31 -4.92
CA GLY A 386 -16.10 27.60 -6.36
C GLY A 386 -16.20 26.39 -7.27
N VAL A 387 -16.25 25.16 -6.73
CA VAL A 387 -16.56 23.96 -7.54
C VAL A 387 -18.03 23.94 -7.97
N GLY A 388 -18.95 24.38 -7.11
CA GLY A 388 -20.37 24.53 -7.45
C GLY A 388 -21.14 23.21 -7.49
N GLU A 389 -20.58 22.15 -6.89
CA GLU A 389 -21.15 20.81 -6.83
C GLU A 389 -20.92 20.23 -5.44
N ALA A 390 -21.91 19.52 -4.90
CA ALA A 390 -21.72 18.73 -3.70
C ALA A 390 -20.78 17.55 -3.99
N LEU A 391 -20.03 17.09 -2.98
CA LEU A 391 -19.26 15.84 -3.08
C LEU A 391 -20.21 14.64 -2.97
N ASP A 392 -20.92 14.34 -4.05
CA ASP A 392 -21.94 13.29 -4.17
C ASP A 392 -21.59 12.31 -5.30
N GLU A 393 -20.46 11.61 -5.16
CA GLU A 393 -19.98 10.67 -6.18
C GLU A 393 -20.92 9.46 -6.31
N VAL A 394 -21.32 9.16 -7.54
CA VAL A 394 -22.23 8.05 -7.88
C VAL A 394 -21.69 7.20 -9.03
N VAL A 395 -22.17 5.97 -9.11
CA VAL A 395 -21.93 5.02 -10.20
C VAL A 395 -23.26 4.69 -10.86
N ASP A 396 -23.33 4.83 -12.17
CA ASP A 396 -24.50 4.45 -12.99
C ASP A 396 -24.20 3.17 -13.76
N VAL A 397 -25.00 2.13 -13.53
CA VAL A 397 -24.97 0.88 -14.29
C VAL A 397 -26.37 0.56 -14.80
N ASP A 398 -26.53 0.58 -16.13
CA ASP A 398 -27.78 0.27 -16.83
C ASP A 398 -28.99 1.10 -16.32
N GLY A 399 -28.76 2.36 -15.94
CA GLY A 399 -29.78 3.28 -15.42
C GLY A 399 -30.03 3.16 -13.91
N LYS A 400 -29.29 2.28 -13.22
CA LYS A 400 -29.30 2.17 -11.76
C LYS A 400 -28.16 3.00 -11.19
N ILE A 401 -28.50 4.10 -10.53
CA ILE A 401 -27.54 5.02 -9.91
C ILE A 401 -27.43 4.70 -8.41
N GLU A 402 -26.22 4.47 -7.93
CA GLU A 402 -25.92 4.30 -6.51
C GLU A 402 -24.66 5.07 -6.10
N GLY A 403 -24.53 5.44 -4.82
CA GLY A 403 -23.34 6.13 -4.31
C GLY A 403 -22.07 5.30 -4.50
N LEU A 404 -20.94 5.95 -4.77
CA LEU A 404 -19.66 5.30 -4.99
C LEU A 404 -19.25 4.44 -3.78
N THR A 405 -18.82 3.22 -4.07
CA THR A 405 -18.20 2.29 -3.11
C THR A 405 -16.70 2.26 -3.35
N ILE A 406 -15.93 2.54 -2.31
CA ILE A 406 -14.47 2.45 -2.36
C ILE A 406 -13.99 1.18 -1.66
N ARG A 407 -12.87 0.64 -2.17
CA ARG A 407 -12.09 -0.40 -1.51
C ARG A 407 -10.63 0.01 -1.45
N GLY A 408 -9.99 -0.21 -0.31
CA GLY A 408 -8.59 0.13 -0.07
C GLY A 408 -8.03 -0.58 1.16
N ASN A 409 -6.76 -0.34 1.45
CA ASN A 409 -6.06 -0.92 2.59
C ASN A 409 -5.42 0.17 3.45
N TYR A 410 -5.48 -0.01 4.77
CA TYR A 410 -4.51 0.60 5.68
C TYR A 410 -3.76 -0.51 6.43
N HIS A 411 -2.57 -0.19 6.90
CA HIS A 411 -1.68 -1.17 7.53
C HIS A 411 -1.37 -0.67 8.93
N THR A 412 -1.45 -1.54 9.93
CA THR A 412 -1.18 -1.17 11.33
C THR A 412 -0.13 -2.07 11.96
N SER A 413 0.80 -1.47 12.70
CA SER A 413 1.83 -2.18 13.44
C SER A 413 2.08 -1.55 14.79
N ILE A 414 2.56 -2.38 15.72
CA ILE A 414 3.01 -2.00 17.06
C ILE A 414 4.49 -2.34 17.21
N ASN A 415 5.27 -1.38 17.66
CA ASN A 415 6.73 -1.53 17.79
C ASN A 415 7.22 -0.93 19.11
N PRO A 416 8.39 -1.37 19.62
CA PRO A 416 9.06 -0.64 20.69
C PRO A 416 9.39 0.79 20.26
N LEU A 417 9.48 1.71 21.21
CA LEU A 417 9.89 3.09 20.94
C LEU A 417 11.22 3.12 20.16
N GLY A 418 11.26 3.88 19.06
CA GLY A 418 12.42 4.04 18.18
C GLY A 418 12.60 2.92 17.15
N ALA A 419 11.82 1.83 17.20
CA ALA A 419 11.91 0.73 16.23
C ALA A 419 10.86 0.82 15.11
N GLY A 420 9.78 1.59 15.29
CA GLY A 420 8.70 1.67 14.30
C GLY A 420 9.10 2.37 13.01
N ALA A 421 10.13 3.21 13.03
CA ALA A 421 10.66 3.89 11.85
C ALA A 421 11.04 2.89 10.74
N ARG A 422 11.71 1.78 11.09
CA ARG A 422 12.10 0.75 10.11
C ARG A 422 10.91 0.19 9.36
N TRP A 423 9.87 -0.15 10.11
CA TRP A 423 8.62 -0.65 9.54
C TRP A 423 7.97 0.41 8.66
N ARG A 424 7.78 1.64 9.16
CA ARG A 424 7.15 2.73 8.41
C ARG A 424 7.83 3.01 7.08
N ARG A 425 9.17 3.13 7.06
CA ARG A 425 9.94 3.43 5.84
C ARG A 425 9.96 2.26 4.86
N THR A 426 10.20 1.05 5.35
CA THR A 426 10.31 -0.15 4.50
C THR A 426 8.95 -0.53 3.90
N ASN A 427 7.93 -0.64 4.74
CA ASN A 427 6.59 -1.03 4.30
C ASN A 427 5.91 0.08 3.51
N GLY A 428 6.17 1.36 3.83
CA GLY A 428 5.71 2.48 3.01
C GLY A 428 6.19 2.38 1.57
N GLN A 429 7.46 2.02 1.38
CA GLN A 429 8.04 1.84 0.05
C GLN A 429 7.51 0.59 -0.68
N GLN A 430 7.21 -0.50 0.06
CA GLN A 430 6.57 -1.71 -0.49
C GLN A 430 5.12 -1.45 -0.91
N ILE A 431 4.36 -0.64 -0.15
CA ILE A 431 3.01 -0.21 -0.50
C ILE A 431 3.04 0.67 -1.76
N TYR A 432 3.99 1.60 -1.84
CA TYR A 432 4.14 2.49 -2.99
C TYR A 432 4.57 1.74 -4.26
N SER A 433 5.39 0.70 -4.13
CA SER A 433 5.96 -0.07 -5.24
C SER A 433 5.77 -1.58 -5.01
N PRO A 434 4.53 -2.09 -5.18
CA PRO A 434 4.24 -3.50 -5.02
C PRO A 434 4.84 -4.33 -6.16
N LEU A 435 4.84 -5.66 -5.98
CA LEU A 435 5.19 -6.59 -7.04
C LEU A 435 4.22 -6.44 -8.23
N LEU A 436 4.78 -6.37 -9.44
CA LEU A 436 4.00 -6.32 -10.69
C LEU A 436 3.85 -7.73 -11.26
N LEU A 437 2.64 -8.08 -11.67
CA LEU A 437 2.30 -9.42 -12.17
C LEU A 437 2.03 -9.38 -13.66
N ALA A 438 2.65 -10.32 -14.39
CA ALA A 438 2.32 -10.61 -15.78
C ALA A 438 2.00 -12.11 -15.96
N PHE A 439 0.99 -12.42 -16.76
CA PHE A 439 0.37 -13.75 -16.88
C PHE A 439 0.40 -14.26 -18.32
N ALA A 440 0.60 -15.55 -18.53
CA ALA A 440 0.45 -16.19 -19.84
C ALA A 440 0.11 -17.69 -19.71
N HIS A 441 -0.49 -18.29 -20.74
CA HIS A 441 -0.70 -19.75 -20.82
C HIS A 441 0.28 -20.41 -21.80
N GLU A 442 1.26 -21.14 -21.29
CA GLU A 442 2.29 -21.80 -22.11
C GLU A 442 2.79 -23.12 -21.48
N ASP A 443 3.36 -24.00 -22.31
CA ASP A 443 4.10 -25.16 -21.79
C ASP A 443 5.35 -24.70 -21.02
N GLU A 444 5.56 -25.23 -19.82
CA GLU A 444 6.66 -24.82 -18.94
C GLU A 444 8.03 -25.07 -19.57
N LYS A 445 8.22 -26.22 -20.24
CA LYS A 445 9.51 -26.56 -20.87
C LYS A 445 9.83 -25.60 -22.01
N ARG A 446 8.83 -25.31 -22.84
CA ARG A 446 8.94 -24.33 -23.91
C ARG A 446 9.22 -22.94 -23.37
N TRP A 447 8.51 -22.50 -22.33
CA TRP A 447 8.76 -21.21 -21.70
C TRP A 447 10.20 -21.09 -21.22
N LYS A 448 10.68 -22.07 -20.43
CA LYS A 448 12.06 -22.13 -19.91
C LYS A 448 13.12 -22.19 -21.01
N ALA A 449 12.81 -22.76 -22.17
CA ALA A 449 13.73 -22.83 -23.31
C ALA A 449 13.92 -21.46 -24.01
N PHE A 450 12.90 -20.60 -24.00
CA PHE A 450 12.92 -19.31 -24.72
C PHE A 450 13.05 -18.08 -23.81
N HIS A 451 12.90 -18.23 -22.49
CA HIS A 451 12.90 -17.11 -21.55
C HIS A 451 13.80 -17.35 -20.33
N VAL A 452 14.43 -16.27 -19.86
CA VAL A 452 15.11 -16.25 -18.57
C VAL A 452 14.05 -16.12 -17.47
N THR A 453 13.90 -17.16 -16.65
CA THR A 453 12.82 -17.25 -15.65
C THR A 453 13.08 -16.46 -14.38
N LYS A 454 14.34 -16.17 -14.07
CA LYS A 454 14.75 -15.38 -12.90
C LYS A 454 15.99 -14.55 -13.23
N ALA A 455 15.92 -13.25 -12.99
CA ALA A 455 17.05 -12.35 -13.22
C ALA A 455 16.91 -11.03 -12.46
N THR A 456 18.02 -10.31 -12.36
CA THR A 456 18.07 -8.91 -11.94
C THR A 456 18.82 -8.07 -12.98
N SER A 457 18.47 -6.79 -13.07
CA SER A 457 19.21 -5.80 -13.85
C SER A 457 20.48 -5.31 -13.16
N MET A 458 20.60 -5.57 -11.85
CA MET A 458 21.75 -5.24 -10.99
C MET A 458 22.79 -6.36 -10.99
N ASP A 459 23.90 -6.15 -10.31
CA ASP A 459 24.81 -7.22 -9.89
C ASP A 459 24.06 -8.22 -9.00
N SER A 460 24.23 -9.52 -9.24
CA SER A 460 23.41 -10.55 -8.60
C SER A 460 23.65 -10.70 -7.09
N ALA A 461 24.77 -10.19 -6.56
CA ALA A 461 25.08 -10.20 -5.14
C ALA A 461 24.80 -8.84 -4.47
N TYR A 462 24.20 -7.89 -5.20
CA TYR A 462 24.01 -6.53 -4.74
C TYR A 462 22.54 -6.19 -4.46
N SER A 463 22.31 -5.45 -3.38
CA SER A 463 21.05 -4.79 -3.04
C SER A 463 21.37 -3.38 -2.58
N LEU A 464 20.45 -2.44 -2.78
CA LEU A 464 20.61 -1.12 -2.20
C LEU A 464 20.59 -1.22 -0.66
N PRO A 465 21.27 -0.29 0.03
CA PRO A 465 21.09 -0.12 1.46
C PRO A 465 19.61 0.01 1.84
N PRO A 466 19.15 -0.56 2.97
CA PRO A 466 17.75 -0.48 3.40
C PRO A 466 17.22 0.95 3.64
N ASN A 467 18.12 1.93 3.77
CA ASN A 467 17.82 3.34 3.91
C ASN A 467 17.78 4.11 2.57
N VAL A 468 17.91 3.44 1.42
CA VAL A 468 17.90 4.07 0.10
C VAL A 468 16.87 3.43 -0.85
N ALA A 469 16.08 4.27 -1.52
CA ALA A 469 15.21 3.86 -2.63
C ALA A 469 15.61 4.54 -3.95
N ILE A 470 15.36 3.84 -5.07
CA ILE A 470 15.34 4.45 -6.40
C ILE A 470 13.94 5.01 -6.61
N ILE A 471 13.82 6.33 -6.65
CA ILE A 471 12.54 7.02 -6.86
C ILE A 471 12.37 7.47 -8.30
N THR A 472 13.41 7.39 -9.13
CA THR A 472 13.34 7.62 -10.57
C THR A 472 14.43 6.83 -11.26
N LEU A 473 14.05 6.07 -12.28
CA LEU A 473 14.97 5.50 -13.27
C LEU A 473 14.28 5.61 -14.63
N GLN A 474 14.72 6.55 -15.45
CA GLN A 474 14.00 6.92 -16.67
C GLN A 474 14.97 7.28 -17.80
N GLU A 475 14.73 6.74 -18.99
CA GLU A 475 15.40 7.19 -20.21
C GLU A 475 14.75 8.48 -20.72
N VAL A 476 15.57 9.51 -20.95
CA VAL A 476 15.16 10.82 -21.45
C VAL A 476 16.12 11.18 -22.58
N ASP A 477 15.64 11.14 -23.82
CA ASP A 477 16.45 11.30 -25.03
C ASP A 477 17.66 10.32 -25.05
N GLU A 478 18.89 10.84 -24.98
CA GLU A 478 20.14 10.06 -24.99
C GLU A 478 20.73 9.85 -23.59
N VAL A 479 20.04 10.28 -22.53
CA VAL A 479 20.50 10.16 -21.14
C VAL A 479 19.53 9.33 -20.30
N VAL A 480 20.05 8.77 -19.21
CA VAL A 480 19.24 8.13 -18.19
C VAL A 480 19.23 8.98 -16.92
N LEU A 481 18.05 9.39 -16.52
CA LEU A 481 17.80 10.11 -15.27
C LEU A 481 17.62 9.11 -14.13
N LEU A 482 18.47 9.24 -13.10
CA LEU A 482 18.43 8.46 -11.87
C LEU A 482 18.19 9.38 -10.67
N ARG A 483 17.27 9.01 -9.78
CA ARG A 483 17.12 9.63 -8.47
C ARG A 483 17.18 8.59 -7.37
N LEU A 484 18.07 8.84 -6.41
CA LEU A 484 18.24 8.06 -5.19
C LEU A 484 17.78 8.91 -4.02
N ALA A 485 16.95 8.33 -3.14
CA ALA A 485 16.43 9.00 -1.96
C ALA A 485 16.84 8.24 -0.70
N HIS A 486 17.39 8.96 0.27
CA HIS A 486 17.51 8.46 1.64
C HIS A 486 16.15 8.58 2.34
N LEU A 487 15.70 7.47 2.92
CA LEU A 487 14.32 7.32 3.41
C LEU A 487 14.11 7.80 4.85
N TYR A 488 15.17 7.85 5.65
CA TYR A 488 15.10 8.19 7.07
C TYR A 488 15.51 9.64 7.34
N GLU A 489 14.87 10.23 8.33
CA GLU A 489 15.27 11.50 8.95
C GLU A 489 16.49 11.33 9.85
N ALA A 490 17.12 12.44 10.23
CA ALA A 490 18.19 12.37 11.21
C ALA A 490 17.63 11.89 12.56
N ASN A 491 18.32 10.94 13.20
CA ASN A 491 17.95 10.35 14.50
C ASN A 491 16.62 9.58 14.51
N GLU A 492 16.05 9.21 13.37
CA GLU A 492 14.79 8.44 13.31
C GLU A 492 14.99 6.95 13.65
N ASP A 493 16.15 6.42 13.28
CA ASP A 493 16.60 5.04 13.50
C ASP A 493 18.11 5.01 13.76
N ALA A 494 18.54 4.24 14.75
CA ALA A 494 19.94 4.21 15.20
C ALA A 494 20.94 3.71 14.14
N GLU A 495 20.51 2.86 13.21
CA GLU A 495 21.37 2.24 12.19
C GLU A 495 21.18 2.91 10.82
N TYR A 496 19.91 3.15 10.46
CA TYR A 496 19.53 3.58 9.12
C TYR A 496 19.46 5.10 8.94
N SER A 497 19.53 5.88 10.03
CA SER A 497 19.69 7.34 9.97
C SER A 497 21.15 7.78 9.85
N THR A 498 21.94 7.02 9.11
CA THR A 498 23.39 7.23 8.92
C THR A 498 23.72 7.34 7.43
N LEU A 499 24.96 7.69 7.08
CA LEU A 499 25.38 7.88 5.69
C LEU A 499 25.27 6.56 4.89
N ALA A 500 24.45 6.55 3.85
CA ALA A 500 24.32 5.42 2.93
C ALA A 500 25.30 5.53 1.76
N LYS A 501 25.70 4.39 1.18
CA LYS A 501 26.55 4.33 -0.02
C LYS A 501 25.91 3.44 -1.09
N VAL A 502 25.84 3.95 -2.33
CA VAL A 502 25.32 3.22 -3.49
C VAL A 502 26.40 3.09 -4.56
N GLU A 503 26.73 1.86 -4.93
CA GLU A 503 27.71 1.56 -5.98
C GLU A 503 27.04 1.52 -7.36
N LEU A 504 27.18 2.58 -8.17
CA LEU A 504 26.48 2.67 -9.46
C LEU A 504 26.93 1.60 -10.46
N LYS A 505 28.18 1.14 -10.39
CA LYS A 505 28.67 0.02 -11.23
C LYS A 505 27.92 -1.27 -10.95
N LYS A 506 27.58 -1.54 -9.68
CA LYS A 506 26.78 -2.71 -9.30
C LYS A 506 25.30 -2.51 -9.60
N LEU A 507 24.79 -1.29 -9.47
CA LEU A 507 23.41 -0.96 -9.86
C LEU A 507 23.18 -1.19 -11.37
N PHE A 508 24.15 -0.85 -12.21
CA PHE A 508 24.10 -1.02 -13.66
C PHE A 508 25.08 -2.07 -14.18
N ALA A 509 25.17 -3.24 -13.54
CA ALA A 509 26.20 -4.26 -13.83
C ALA A 509 26.26 -4.74 -15.29
N ARG A 510 25.15 -4.60 -16.04
CA ARG A 510 25.07 -5.00 -17.46
C ARG A 510 25.39 -3.89 -18.45
N LYS A 511 25.72 -2.68 -17.98
CA LYS A 511 26.06 -1.53 -18.82
C LYS A 511 27.32 -0.84 -18.29
N THR A 512 28.10 -0.24 -19.20
CA THR A 512 29.25 0.57 -18.80
C THR A 512 28.82 2.01 -18.70
N ILE A 513 28.94 2.63 -17.52
CA ILE A 513 28.65 4.06 -17.35
C ILE A 513 29.83 4.86 -17.94
N LYS A 514 29.55 5.68 -18.96
CA LYS A 514 30.54 6.56 -19.61
C LYS A 514 30.62 7.93 -18.96
N GLU A 515 29.49 8.45 -18.47
CA GLU A 515 29.39 9.78 -17.90
C GLU A 515 28.35 9.78 -16.77
N VAL A 516 28.67 10.46 -15.66
CA VAL A 516 27.73 10.77 -14.57
C VAL A 516 27.81 12.26 -14.29
N LYS A 517 26.66 12.93 -14.35
CA LYS A 517 26.50 14.33 -13.94
C LYS A 517 25.49 14.44 -12.82
N GLU A 518 25.88 15.05 -11.70
CA GLU A 518 24.93 15.37 -10.64
C GLU A 518 24.16 16.65 -11.00
N MET A 519 22.84 16.56 -10.94
CA MET A 519 21.93 17.63 -11.31
C MET A 519 21.13 18.10 -10.10
N ASN A 520 20.48 19.25 -10.22
CA ASN A 520 19.43 19.63 -9.29
C ASN A 520 18.20 18.69 -9.40
N LEU A 521 17.21 18.84 -8.51
CA LEU A 521 16.09 17.89 -8.39
C LEU A 521 15.26 17.75 -9.68
N SER A 522 15.01 18.86 -10.37
CA SER A 522 14.30 18.91 -11.66
C SER A 522 15.16 18.55 -12.86
N ALA A 523 16.45 18.24 -12.65
CA ALA A 523 17.43 17.91 -13.69
C ALA A 523 17.63 18.99 -14.77
N ASN A 524 17.41 20.27 -14.46
CA ASN A 524 17.58 21.39 -15.40
C ASN A 524 18.82 22.25 -15.14
N GLN A 525 19.61 21.94 -14.11
CA GLN A 525 20.86 22.63 -13.80
C GLN A 525 21.87 21.65 -13.20
N GLU A 526 23.16 21.79 -13.53
CA GLU A 526 24.23 21.04 -12.85
C GLU A 526 24.29 21.43 -11.36
N LYS A 527 24.49 20.44 -10.49
CA LYS A 527 24.45 20.64 -9.04
C LYS A 527 25.53 21.61 -8.54
N SER A 528 26.70 21.56 -9.16
CA SER A 528 27.87 22.41 -8.89
C SER A 528 27.62 23.89 -9.18
N GLU A 529 26.69 24.20 -10.07
CA GLU A 529 26.38 25.57 -10.50
C GLU A 529 25.28 26.24 -9.66
N MET A 530 24.61 25.48 -8.80
CA MET A 530 23.56 25.99 -7.94
C MET A 530 24.12 27.01 -6.94
N ARG A 531 23.54 28.21 -6.93
CA ARG A 531 23.87 29.27 -5.97
C ARG A 531 22.72 29.45 -4.99
N LYS A 532 23.04 29.62 -3.71
CA LYS A 532 22.06 29.92 -2.65
C LYS A 532 22.19 31.38 -2.25
N VAL A 533 21.06 32.06 -2.09
CA VAL A 533 21.01 33.37 -1.46
C VAL A 533 21.35 33.19 0.02
N LYS A 534 22.18 34.08 0.57
CA LYS A 534 22.46 34.14 2.01
C LYS A 534 21.43 35.06 2.65
N TRP A 535 20.69 34.53 3.62
CA TRP A 535 19.68 35.27 4.39
C TRP A 535 20.22 35.58 5.78
N ASN A 536 19.81 36.71 6.34
CA ASN A 536 19.97 36.98 7.76
C ASN A 536 18.66 36.55 8.44
N VAL A 537 18.68 35.40 9.11
CA VAL A 537 17.48 34.80 9.70
C VAL A 537 17.40 35.17 11.17
N GLU A 538 16.26 35.72 11.60
CA GLU A 538 16.04 36.07 13.00
C GLU A 538 16.14 34.83 13.89
N GLY A 539 16.88 34.94 15.01
CA GLY A 539 17.07 33.81 15.93
C GLY A 539 18.09 32.77 15.47
N ASP A 540 18.77 32.96 14.34
CA ASP A 540 19.83 32.07 13.86
C ASP A 540 21.07 32.18 14.75
N ARG A 541 21.04 31.43 15.85
CA ARG A 541 22.23 31.07 16.62
C ARG A 541 22.82 29.92 15.83
N ASN A 542 23.99 30.07 15.21
CA ASN A 542 24.75 29.04 14.47
C ASN A 542 25.07 27.75 15.29
N SER A 543 24.11 27.16 15.99
CA SER A 543 24.25 26.14 17.03
C SER A 543 23.69 24.79 16.62
N GLY A 544 23.18 24.64 15.40
CA GLY A 544 22.84 23.35 14.82
C GLY A 544 24.09 22.68 14.24
N SER A 545 24.32 21.40 14.56
CA SER A 545 25.28 20.59 13.80
C SER A 545 24.85 20.56 12.34
N ALA A 546 25.78 20.81 11.41
CA ALA A 546 25.48 20.71 9.99
C ALA A 546 24.86 19.34 9.67
N PRO A 547 23.77 19.27 8.88
CA PRO A 547 23.17 17.99 8.54
C PRO A 547 24.21 17.11 7.85
N LEU A 548 24.22 15.82 8.21
CA LEU A 548 25.06 14.83 7.55
C LEU A 548 24.64 14.74 6.08
N ARG A 549 25.57 14.94 5.15
CA ARG A 549 25.32 14.94 3.70
C ARG A 549 26.36 14.09 2.99
N GLY A 550 25.98 13.51 1.86
CA GLY A 550 26.91 12.80 0.98
C GLY A 550 27.92 13.72 0.29
N GLY A 551 29.13 13.21 0.08
CA GLY A 551 30.15 13.90 -0.70
C GLY A 551 29.86 13.94 -2.21
N PRO A 552 30.64 14.72 -2.98
CA PRO A 552 30.64 14.67 -4.45
C PRO A 552 30.87 13.24 -4.96
N VAL A 553 30.24 12.88 -6.08
CA VAL A 553 30.48 11.57 -6.71
C VAL A 553 31.88 11.53 -7.30
N ASP A 554 32.64 10.51 -6.94
CA ASP A 554 33.93 10.22 -7.56
C ASP A 554 33.73 9.48 -8.88
N ASN A 555 34.20 10.07 -9.98
CA ASN A 555 34.04 9.54 -11.34
C ASN A 555 34.81 8.23 -11.60
N THR A 556 35.75 7.85 -10.73
CA THR A 556 36.52 6.60 -10.85
C THR A 556 35.83 5.44 -10.14
N THR A 557 35.38 5.67 -8.90
CA THR A 557 34.73 4.66 -8.07
C THR A 557 33.23 4.53 -8.38
N LEU A 558 32.58 5.61 -8.83
CA LEU A 558 31.15 5.72 -9.11
C LEU A 558 30.28 5.31 -7.90
N VAL A 559 30.68 5.77 -6.72
CA VAL A 559 29.94 5.60 -5.46
C VAL A 559 29.20 6.88 -5.11
N VAL A 560 27.90 6.76 -4.84
CA VAL A 560 27.05 7.86 -4.40
C VAL A 560 26.82 7.72 -2.89
N GLU A 561 27.15 8.76 -2.13
CA GLU A 561 26.81 8.85 -0.72
C GLU A 561 25.49 9.62 -0.52
N LEU A 562 24.65 9.20 0.40
CA LEU A 562 23.42 9.93 0.76
C LEU A 562 23.32 10.08 2.28
N GLY A 563 23.16 11.30 2.76
CA GLY A 563 22.80 11.55 4.15
C GLY A 563 21.29 11.44 4.39
N PRO A 564 20.84 11.46 5.66
CA PRO A 564 19.42 11.48 6.01
C PRO A 564 18.62 12.53 5.23
N MET A 565 17.44 12.12 4.75
CA MET A 565 16.53 12.90 3.88
C MET A 565 17.08 13.40 2.54
N GLU A 566 18.31 13.10 2.14
CA GLU A 566 18.82 13.56 0.85
C GLU A 566 18.15 12.86 -0.33
N ILE A 567 17.85 13.64 -1.37
CA ILE A 567 17.56 13.13 -2.72
C ILE A 567 18.64 13.65 -3.65
N ARG A 568 19.34 12.74 -4.31
CA ARG A 568 20.36 13.08 -5.30
C ARG A 568 19.91 12.66 -6.69
N THR A 569 20.10 13.55 -7.66
CA THR A 569 19.63 13.40 -9.04
C THR A 569 20.82 13.35 -9.98
N PHE A 570 20.85 12.36 -10.88
CA PHE A 570 21.96 12.12 -11.78
C PHE A 570 21.47 11.95 -13.22
N SER A 571 22.22 12.50 -14.16
CA SER A 571 22.14 12.18 -15.58
C SER A 571 23.29 11.24 -15.92
N LEU A 572 22.97 10.07 -16.48
CA LEU A 572 23.93 9.04 -16.87
C LEU A 572 23.95 8.85 -18.38
N LYS A 573 25.14 8.56 -18.93
CA LYS A 573 25.31 8.03 -20.29
C LYS A 573 26.00 6.67 -20.25
N PHE A 574 25.60 5.77 -21.15
CA PHE A 574 26.10 4.40 -21.25
C PHE A 574 26.85 4.14 -22.55
#